data_AF-A0A3C1K852-F1
#
_entry.id   AF-A0A3C1K852-F1
#
_cell.length_a   1.000
_cell.length_b   1.000
_cell.length_c   1.000
_cell.angle_alpha   90.00
_cell.angle_beta   90.00
_cell.angle_gamma   90.00
#
_symmetry.space_group_name_H-M   'P 1'
#
loop_
_entity.id
_entity.type
_entity.pdbx_description
1 polymer ?
#
loop_
_entity_poly.entity_id
_entity_poly.type
_entity_poly.pdbx_seq_one_letter_code
_entity_poly.pdbx_strand_id
1 'polypeptide(L)'
;MKKMIICFILVVVVILGGCNKPQPLKVEPTELGFYDKKNDIQYVMCSEKDVRPLEVGEEYATDGKITYYKIPWEKTERFICDSIEGVSYVYRALTVEDITINNFNPVSAFIYLEGERSLYLDTLYCEQKYLPDDKKDENQRDDSAIVYSIRDALISGERVNVAFEDMLPDDQYFIRLLSPDYPGLYYIVIFFTDINGEAYLRIRGEDITVLAPDIVELKMIDDD
;
A
#
# COMPACT_ATOMS: atom_id res chain seq x y z
N MET A 1 -12.18 74.63 -14.34
CA MET A 1 -11.08 74.66 -13.35
C MET A 1 -11.54 73.86 -12.14
N LYS A 2 -10.99 72.64 -11.93
CA LYS A 2 -9.95 72.32 -10.92
C LYS A 2 -10.48 72.61 -9.50
N LYS A 3 -10.67 71.68 -8.55
CA LYS A 3 -9.99 70.42 -8.17
C LYS A 3 -11.00 69.54 -7.39
N MET A 4 -11.21 68.26 -7.68
CA MET A 4 -10.50 67.09 -7.13
C MET A 4 -10.19 67.18 -5.62
N ILE A 5 -11.01 66.51 -4.80
CA ILE A 5 -10.57 65.79 -3.60
C ILE A 5 -11.28 64.44 -3.62
N ILE A 6 -10.50 63.41 -3.90
CA ILE A 6 -10.87 61.99 -3.98
C ILE A 6 -10.98 61.49 -2.53
N CYS A 7 -12.19 61.20 -2.07
CA CYS A 7 -12.37 60.43 -0.84
C CYS A 7 -11.96 58.98 -1.11
N PHE A 8 -10.91 58.57 -0.41
CA PHE A 8 -10.55 57.20 -0.09
C PHE A 8 -11.81 56.35 0.19
N ILE A 9 -12.23 55.54 -0.77
CA ILE A 9 -12.91 54.29 -0.46
C ILE A 9 -12.03 53.19 -1.05
N LEU A 10 -11.10 52.77 -0.19
CA LEU A 10 -10.50 51.46 -0.16
C LEU A 10 -11.66 50.44 -0.05
N VAL A 11 -12.39 50.17 -1.13
CA VAL A 11 -13.08 48.89 -1.22
C VAL A 11 -11.98 47.90 -1.52
N VAL A 12 -11.36 47.45 -0.44
CA VAL A 12 -10.72 46.15 -0.37
C VAL A 12 -11.80 45.17 -0.82
N VAL A 13 -11.88 44.93 -2.12
CA VAL A 13 -12.38 43.66 -2.63
C VAL A 13 -11.31 42.68 -2.19
N VAL A 14 -11.40 42.28 -0.91
CA VAL A 14 -10.90 41.00 -0.47
C VAL A 14 -11.67 40.06 -1.37
N ILE A 15 -11.03 39.66 -2.46
CA ILE A 15 -11.40 38.47 -3.18
C ILE A 15 -11.32 37.40 -2.09
N LEU A 16 -12.47 37.13 -1.47
CA LEU A 16 -12.76 35.91 -0.73
C LEU A 16 -12.75 34.76 -1.74
N GLY A 17 -11.63 34.62 -2.46
CA GLY A 17 -11.11 33.34 -2.91
C GLY A 17 -10.55 32.67 -1.68
N GLY A 18 -11.40 32.45 -0.68
CA GLY A 18 -11.17 31.35 0.23
C GLY A 18 -11.02 30.15 -0.69
N CYS A 19 -9.86 29.51 -0.63
CA CYS A 19 -9.69 28.18 -1.16
C CYS A 19 -10.72 27.33 -0.43
N ASN A 20 -11.95 27.26 -0.94
CA ASN A 20 -12.96 26.32 -0.51
C ASN A 20 -12.41 24.98 -0.98
N LYS A 21 -11.52 24.40 -0.18
CA LYS A 21 -11.18 23.00 -0.31
C LYS A 21 -12.53 22.27 -0.31
N PRO A 22 -12.79 21.41 -1.31
CA PRO A 22 -14.01 20.63 -1.34
C PRO A 22 -14.14 19.95 0.02
N GLN A 23 -15.29 20.11 0.68
CA GLN A 23 -15.52 19.36 1.90
C GLN A 23 -15.61 17.87 1.54
N PRO A 24 -15.02 16.98 2.36
CA PRO A 24 -15.12 15.54 2.12
C PRO A 24 -16.59 15.10 2.11
N LEU A 25 -16.89 14.11 1.28
CA LEU A 25 -18.21 13.50 1.21
C LEU A 25 -18.55 12.85 2.55
N LYS A 26 -19.77 13.05 3.04
CA LYS A 26 -20.26 12.29 4.20
C LYS A 26 -20.79 10.96 3.73
N VAL A 27 -20.25 9.87 4.28
CA VAL A 27 -20.59 8.50 3.91
C VAL A 27 -21.12 7.72 5.10
N GLU A 28 -21.86 6.65 4.81
CA GLU A 28 -22.44 5.77 5.83
C GLU A 28 -21.59 4.50 5.96
N PRO A 29 -21.12 4.14 7.17
CA PRO A 29 -20.36 2.91 7.37
C PRO A 29 -21.24 1.68 7.16
N THR A 30 -20.63 0.60 6.70
CA THR A 30 -21.24 -0.72 6.50
C THR A 30 -20.39 -1.77 7.21
N GLU A 31 -20.85 -3.02 7.25
CA GLU A 31 -20.11 -4.12 7.89
C GLU A 31 -18.70 -4.34 7.30
N LEU A 32 -18.54 -4.14 5.99
CA LEU A 32 -17.31 -4.46 5.25
C LEU A 32 -16.51 -3.21 4.81
N GLY A 33 -17.00 -2.02 5.10
CA GLY A 33 -16.47 -0.77 4.55
C GLY A 33 -17.49 0.36 4.68
N PHE A 34 -17.86 1.02 3.59
CA PHE A 34 -18.85 2.10 3.61
C PHE A 34 -19.54 2.31 2.26
N TYR A 35 -20.63 3.08 2.27
CA TYR A 35 -21.40 3.40 1.08
C TYR A 35 -21.34 4.89 0.72
N ASP A 36 -20.85 5.20 -0.48
CA ASP A 36 -20.95 6.52 -1.11
C ASP A 36 -22.23 6.62 -1.94
N LYS A 37 -23.28 7.12 -1.30
CA LYS A 37 -24.59 7.34 -1.92
C LYS A 37 -24.58 8.37 -3.06
N LYS A 38 -23.64 9.33 -3.05
CA LYS A 38 -23.61 10.39 -4.06
C LYS A 38 -23.21 9.83 -5.43
N ASN A 39 -22.25 8.91 -5.44
CA ASN A 39 -21.73 8.30 -6.65
C ASN A 39 -22.24 6.86 -6.87
N ASP A 40 -23.08 6.34 -5.96
CA ASP A 40 -23.65 4.99 -5.99
C ASP A 40 -22.57 3.89 -5.94
N ILE A 41 -21.63 4.03 -5.00
CA ILE A 41 -20.47 3.13 -4.87
C ILE A 41 -20.43 2.53 -3.46
N GLN A 42 -20.48 1.19 -3.41
CA GLN A 42 -20.16 0.44 -2.20
C GLN A 42 -18.66 0.15 -2.16
N TYR A 43 -17.97 0.64 -1.14
CA TYR A 43 -16.57 0.30 -0.89
C TYR A 43 -16.47 -0.83 0.14
N VAL A 44 -15.54 -1.75 -0.11
CA VAL A 44 -15.17 -2.84 0.79
C VAL A 44 -13.64 -2.87 0.93
N MET A 45 -13.15 -3.31 2.09
CA MET A 45 -11.71 -3.42 2.34
C MET A 45 -11.07 -4.46 1.40
N CYS A 46 -9.86 -4.18 0.89
CA CYS A 46 -9.09 -5.13 0.09
C CYS A 46 -8.38 -6.15 0.98
N SER A 47 -8.40 -7.42 0.55
CA SER A 47 -7.66 -8.59 1.08
C SER A 47 -7.20 -8.45 2.52
N GLU A 48 -8.20 -8.39 3.41
CA GLU A 48 -8.12 -8.34 4.87
C GLU A 48 -6.85 -7.71 5.45
N LYS A 49 -6.44 -6.54 4.90
CA LYS A 49 -5.33 -5.71 5.38
C LYS A 49 -3.93 -6.05 4.87
N ASP A 50 -3.76 -6.77 3.78
CA ASP A 50 -2.40 -7.01 3.22
C ASP A 50 -2.01 -5.98 2.15
N VAL A 51 -2.98 -5.26 1.58
CA VAL A 51 -2.74 -4.20 0.59
C VAL A 51 -2.69 -2.82 1.24
N ARG A 52 -1.74 -2.00 0.79
CA ARG A 52 -1.50 -0.63 1.28
C ARG A 52 -1.22 0.33 0.13
N PRO A 53 -1.58 1.62 0.26
CA PRO A 53 -1.16 2.64 -0.70
C PRO A 53 0.31 3.01 -0.48
N LEU A 54 1.05 3.25 -1.57
CA LEU A 54 2.37 3.87 -1.51
C LEU A 54 2.27 5.35 -1.10
N GLU A 55 1.23 6.03 -1.57
CA GLU A 55 0.98 7.44 -1.29
C GLU A 55 -0.50 7.69 -0.96
N VAL A 56 -0.73 8.57 0.00
CA VAL A 56 -2.07 9.04 0.40
C VAL A 56 -2.29 10.42 -0.22
N GLY A 57 -3.35 10.52 -1.03
CA GLY A 57 -3.73 11.75 -1.72
C GLY A 57 -4.63 12.66 -0.86
N GLU A 58 -5.46 13.44 -1.56
CA GLU A 58 -6.40 14.36 -0.91
C GLU A 58 -7.54 13.64 -0.20
N GLU A 59 -8.12 14.29 0.81
CA GLU A 59 -9.36 13.84 1.44
C GLU A 59 -10.49 13.67 0.40
N TYR A 60 -11.24 12.59 0.53
CA TYR A 60 -12.35 12.24 -0.33
C TYR A 60 -13.66 12.15 0.43
N ALA A 61 -13.69 11.37 1.52
CA ALA A 61 -14.90 11.09 2.27
C ALA A 61 -14.63 10.94 3.78
N THR A 62 -15.68 10.97 4.59
CA THR A 62 -15.63 10.66 6.03
C THR A 62 -16.97 10.11 6.52
N ASP A 63 -16.91 9.13 7.41
CA ASP A 63 -18.07 8.63 8.17
C ASP A 63 -18.22 9.32 9.55
N GLY A 64 -17.38 10.33 9.82
CA GLY A 64 -17.30 11.04 11.10
C GLY A 64 -16.33 10.43 12.11
N LYS A 65 -15.82 9.21 11.88
CA LYS A 65 -14.77 8.57 12.67
C LYS A 65 -13.48 8.39 11.87
N ILE A 66 -13.61 7.91 10.64
CA ILE A 66 -12.51 7.68 9.71
C ILE A 66 -12.60 8.71 8.59
N THR A 67 -11.45 9.21 8.17
CA THR A 67 -11.30 10.00 6.94
C THR A 67 -10.69 9.11 5.88
N TYR A 68 -11.30 9.13 4.70
CA TYR A 68 -10.90 8.38 3.53
C TYR A 68 -10.30 9.32 2.49
N TYR A 69 -9.28 8.86 1.80
CA TYR A 69 -8.41 9.63 0.92
C TYR A 69 -8.33 8.97 -0.45
N LYS A 70 -8.03 9.78 -1.45
CA LYS A 70 -7.72 9.29 -2.80
C LYS A 70 -6.36 8.62 -2.79
N ILE A 71 -6.14 7.67 -3.70
CA ILE A 71 -4.82 7.13 -4.00
C ILE A 71 -4.35 7.78 -5.31
N PRO A 72 -3.22 8.51 -5.37
CA PRO A 72 -2.87 9.35 -6.53
C PRO A 72 -2.79 8.63 -7.88
N TRP A 73 -2.46 7.33 -7.90
CA TRP A 73 -2.26 6.58 -9.13
C TRP A 73 -3.57 6.21 -9.86
N GLU A 74 -4.70 6.19 -9.16
CA GLU A 74 -5.92 5.55 -9.64
C GLU A 74 -7.18 6.37 -9.31
N LYS A 75 -8.25 6.08 -10.05
CA LYS A 75 -9.55 6.72 -9.91
C LYS A 75 -10.25 6.31 -8.62
N THR A 76 -10.88 7.29 -7.98
CA THR A 76 -11.65 7.09 -6.75
C THR A 76 -12.73 6.03 -6.88
N GLU A 77 -13.35 5.93 -8.05
CA GLU A 77 -14.41 4.97 -8.36
C GLU A 77 -13.96 3.51 -8.30
N ARG A 78 -12.65 3.27 -8.24
CA ARG A 78 -12.06 1.94 -8.10
C ARG A 78 -11.46 1.77 -6.72
N PHE A 79 -10.58 2.68 -6.29
CA PHE A 79 -9.84 2.54 -5.05
C PHE A 79 -9.70 3.85 -4.27
N ILE A 80 -9.66 3.71 -2.96
CA ILE A 80 -9.41 4.74 -1.96
C ILE A 80 -8.64 4.11 -0.80
N CYS A 81 -8.16 4.92 0.13
CA CYS A 81 -7.56 4.42 1.36
C CYS A 81 -8.06 5.19 2.58
N ASP A 82 -7.83 4.66 3.78
CA ASP A 82 -7.86 5.48 4.99
C ASP A 82 -6.47 6.04 5.33
N SER A 83 -6.37 6.79 6.42
CA SER A 83 -5.09 7.21 7.00
C SER A 83 -5.19 7.09 8.51
N ILE A 84 -4.96 5.88 9.01
CA ILE A 84 -4.95 5.59 10.45
C ILE A 84 -3.50 5.33 10.86
N GLU A 85 -2.94 6.19 11.70
CA GLU A 85 -1.70 5.93 12.47
C GLU A 85 -0.50 5.41 11.66
N GLY A 86 -0.34 5.87 10.40
CA GLY A 86 0.76 5.45 9.53
C GLY A 86 0.55 4.10 8.82
N VAL A 87 -0.60 3.45 9.02
CA VAL A 87 -1.02 2.20 8.38
C VAL A 87 -2.34 2.47 7.64
N SER A 88 -2.25 2.75 6.35
CA SER A 88 -3.42 3.05 5.51
C SER A 88 -3.98 1.80 4.84
N TYR A 89 -5.19 1.38 5.18
CA TYR A 89 -5.86 0.27 4.49
C TYR A 89 -6.47 0.75 3.17
N VAL A 90 -6.46 -0.13 2.17
CA VAL A 90 -7.07 0.13 0.85
C VAL A 90 -8.48 -0.42 0.82
N TYR A 91 -9.40 0.36 0.28
CA TYR A 91 -10.76 -0.06 -0.01
C TYR A 91 -10.96 -0.01 -1.52
N ARG A 92 -11.68 -0.99 -2.05
CA ARG A 92 -12.08 -1.08 -3.44
C ARG A 92 -13.58 -0.92 -3.57
N ALA A 93 -14.04 -0.42 -4.72
CA ALA A 93 -15.44 -0.59 -5.08
C ALA A 93 -15.77 -2.10 -5.16
N LEU A 94 -16.94 -2.49 -4.67
CA LEU A 94 -17.39 -3.88 -4.61
C LEU A 94 -17.39 -4.58 -5.98
N THR A 95 -17.54 -3.80 -7.06
CA THR A 95 -17.52 -4.24 -8.46
C THR A 95 -16.12 -4.54 -9.00
N VAL A 96 -15.07 -4.07 -8.32
CA VAL A 96 -13.68 -4.37 -8.65
C VAL A 96 -13.30 -5.68 -7.94
N GLU A 97 -12.63 -6.59 -8.63
CA GLU A 97 -12.11 -7.84 -8.05
C GLU A 97 -11.18 -7.54 -6.85
N ASP A 98 -11.12 -8.46 -5.89
CA ASP A 98 -10.18 -8.33 -4.79
C ASP A 98 -8.73 -8.48 -5.23
N ILE A 99 -7.81 -7.87 -4.49
CA ILE A 99 -6.38 -7.93 -4.79
C ILE A 99 -5.72 -8.97 -3.90
N THR A 100 -5.49 -10.18 -4.43
CA THR A 100 -4.83 -11.27 -3.69
C THR A 100 -3.42 -11.48 -4.21
N ILE A 101 -2.61 -12.27 -3.51
CA ILE A 101 -1.28 -12.63 -4.03
C ILE A 101 -1.33 -13.31 -5.41
N ASN A 102 -2.45 -13.98 -5.74
CA ASN A 102 -2.66 -14.67 -7.02
C ASN A 102 -2.82 -13.72 -8.21
N ASN A 103 -3.36 -12.51 -7.99
CA ASN A 103 -3.62 -11.54 -9.06
C ASN A 103 -2.86 -10.23 -8.88
N PHE A 104 -2.04 -10.09 -7.83
CA PHE A 104 -1.19 -8.94 -7.62
C PHE A 104 0.00 -8.89 -8.60
N ASN A 105 0.51 -10.04 -9.07
CA ASN A 105 1.63 -10.13 -10.02
C ASN A 105 2.88 -9.32 -9.63
N PRO A 106 3.48 -9.57 -8.45
CA PRO A 106 4.64 -8.82 -7.99
C PRO A 106 5.87 -9.09 -8.86
N VAL A 107 6.66 -8.04 -9.11
CA VAL A 107 7.89 -8.09 -9.93
C VAL A 107 9.10 -7.48 -9.22
N SER A 108 8.87 -6.67 -8.19
CA SER A 108 9.91 -6.03 -7.38
C SER A 108 9.46 -6.03 -5.92
N ALA A 109 10.39 -5.80 -4.99
CA ALA A 109 10.04 -5.66 -3.59
C ALA A 109 10.97 -4.68 -2.85
N PHE A 110 10.48 -4.15 -1.74
CA PHE A 110 11.29 -3.45 -0.76
C PHE A 110 11.29 -4.22 0.57
N ILE A 111 12.44 -4.35 1.20
CA ILE A 111 12.63 -5.08 2.47
C ILE A 111 12.84 -4.07 3.60
N TYR A 112 12.13 -4.27 4.71
CA TYR A 112 12.19 -3.40 5.89
C TYR A 112 12.17 -4.20 7.20
N LEU A 113 12.69 -3.59 8.26
CA LEU A 113 12.36 -3.97 9.64
C LEU A 113 11.24 -3.06 10.17
N GLU A 114 10.26 -3.64 10.84
CA GLU A 114 9.21 -2.87 11.54
C GLU A 114 9.67 -2.52 12.96
N GLY A 115 9.36 -1.30 13.39
CA GLY A 115 9.75 -0.74 14.68
C GLY A 115 9.12 0.65 14.82
N GLU A 116 9.53 1.46 15.82
CA GLU A 116 9.01 2.84 15.96
C GLU A 116 9.21 3.69 14.69
N ARG A 117 10.21 3.33 13.87
CA ARG A 117 10.38 3.78 12.50
C ARG A 117 10.74 2.60 11.63
N SER A 118 10.02 2.39 10.53
CA SER A 118 10.39 1.37 9.56
C SER A 118 11.79 1.66 9.01
N LEU A 119 12.70 0.71 9.14
CA LEU A 119 14.05 0.81 8.60
C LEU A 119 14.10 0.12 7.25
N TYR A 120 14.40 0.86 6.19
CA TYR A 120 14.63 0.29 4.86
C TYR A 120 15.97 -0.42 4.82
N LEU A 121 15.98 -1.64 4.28
CA LEU A 121 17.17 -2.48 4.18
C LEU A 121 17.63 -2.63 2.72
N ASP A 122 16.78 -3.12 1.83
CA ASP A 122 17.15 -3.40 0.44
C ASP A 122 15.94 -3.34 -0.53
N THR A 123 16.24 -3.29 -1.83
CA THR A 123 15.30 -3.36 -2.95
C THR A 123 15.59 -4.58 -3.79
N LEU A 124 14.61 -5.46 -3.97
CA LEU A 124 14.64 -6.50 -4.99
C LEU A 124 14.19 -5.89 -6.32
N TYR A 125 15.12 -5.73 -7.27
CA TYR A 125 14.87 -5.09 -8.56
C TYR A 125 14.19 -6.05 -9.54
N CYS A 126 13.33 -5.49 -10.40
CA CYS A 126 12.63 -6.25 -11.43
C CYS A 126 13.42 -6.36 -12.74
N GLU A 127 13.02 -7.30 -13.60
CA GLU A 127 13.49 -7.41 -14.98
C GLU A 127 13.35 -6.08 -15.74
N GLN A 128 14.32 -5.80 -16.62
CA GLN A 128 14.37 -4.59 -17.46
C GLN A 128 13.08 -4.32 -18.27
N LYS A 129 12.32 -5.37 -18.62
CA LYS A 129 11.09 -5.25 -19.42
C LYS A 129 9.97 -4.48 -18.70
N TYR A 130 10.01 -4.40 -17.37
CA TYR A 130 9.02 -3.65 -16.58
C TYR A 130 9.41 -2.18 -16.37
N LEU A 131 10.64 -1.80 -16.75
CA LEU A 131 11.13 -0.44 -16.59
C LEU A 131 10.84 0.40 -17.85
N PRO A 132 10.55 1.71 -17.68
CA PRO A 132 10.47 2.63 -18.81
C PRO A 132 11.85 2.77 -19.47
N ASP A 133 11.87 3.07 -20.77
CA ASP A 133 13.10 3.04 -21.59
C ASP A 133 14.22 3.95 -21.06
N ASP A 134 13.88 5.07 -20.42
CA ASP A 134 14.84 6.01 -19.83
C ASP A 134 15.44 5.54 -18.50
N LYS A 135 14.91 4.43 -17.94
CA LYS A 135 15.37 3.80 -16.68
C LYS A 135 16.02 2.45 -16.90
N LYS A 136 16.04 1.94 -18.13
CA LYS A 136 16.70 0.67 -18.44
C LYS A 136 18.21 0.81 -18.31
N ASP A 137 18.81 -0.13 -17.60
CA ASP A 137 20.26 -0.28 -17.44
C ASP A 137 20.60 -1.77 -17.47
N GLU A 138 21.32 -2.21 -18.50
CA GLU A 138 21.71 -3.62 -18.67
C GLU A 138 22.59 -4.13 -17.52
N ASN A 139 23.18 -3.25 -16.72
CA ASN A 139 23.98 -3.62 -15.54
C ASN A 139 23.17 -3.63 -14.24
N GLN A 140 21.89 -3.27 -14.27
CA GLN A 140 21.05 -3.31 -13.09
C GLN A 140 20.85 -4.76 -12.65
N ARG A 141 20.95 -4.98 -11.33
CA ARG A 141 20.62 -6.25 -10.69
C ARG A 141 19.19 -6.68 -11.07
N ASP A 142 18.99 -7.97 -11.32
CA ASP A 142 17.68 -8.57 -11.54
C ASP A 142 17.41 -9.60 -10.43
N ASP A 143 16.48 -9.26 -9.54
CA ASP A 143 16.09 -10.08 -8.38
C ASP A 143 14.72 -10.75 -8.61
N SER A 144 14.21 -10.73 -9.84
CA SER A 144 12.85 -11.18 -10.15
C SER A 144 12.62 -12.64 -9.78
N ALA A 145 13.65 -13.48 -9.88
CA ALA A 145 13.58 -14.88 -9.45
C ALA A 145 13.25 -15.03 -7.95
N ILE A 146 13.75 -14.13 -7.10
CA ILE A 146 13.47 -14.12 -5.65
C ILE A 146 12.03 -13.68 -5.43
N VAL A 147 11.59 -12.60 -6.08
CA VAL A 147 10.22 -12.08 -5.97
C VAL A 147 9.20 -13.10 -6.46
N TYR A 148 9.49 -13.80 -7.56
CA TYR A 148 8.65 -14.86 -8.08
C TYR A 148 8.62 -16.07 -7.16
N SER A 149 9.74 -16.41 -6.52
CA SER A 149 9.78 -17.49 -5.52
C SER A 149 8.90 -17.17 -4.30
N ILE A 150 8.90 -15.91 -3.83
CA ILE A 150 7.99 -15.45 -2.77
C ILE A 150 6.53 -15.62 -3.20
N ARG A 151 6.17 -15.12 -4.39
CA ARG A 151 4.82 -15.23 -4.95
C ARG A 151 4.38 -16.69 -5.05
N ASP A 152 5.20 -17.52 -5.67
CA ASP A 152 4.85 -18.90 -5.99
C ASP A 152 4.75 -19.76 -4.72
N ALA A 153 5.60 -19.52 -3.72
CA ALA A 153 5.50 -20.15 -2.41
C ALA A 153 4.18 -19.80 -1.71
N LEU A 154 3.77 -18.54 -1.74
CA LEU A 154 2.51 -18.10 -1.11
C LEU A 154 1.26 -18.60 -1.85
N ILE A 155 1.34 -18.80 -3.16
CA ILE A 155 0.24 -19.33 -3.97
C ILE A 155 0.10 -20.85 -3.81
N SER A 156 1.22 -21.58 -3.85
CA SER A 156 1.23 -23.03 -4.07
C SER A 156 1.90 -23.84 -2.97
N GLY A 157 2.59 -23.18 -2.03
CA GLY A 157 3.25 -23.81 -0.90
C GLY A 157 2.26 -24.50 0.03
N GLU A 158 2.73 -25.58 0.67
CA GLU A 158 1.98 -26.23 1.72
C GLU A 158 1.82 -25.28 2.91
N ARG A 159 0.57 -25.07 3.34
CA ARG A 159 0.28 -24.21 4.49
C ARG A 159 0.72 -24.91 5.76
N VAL A 160 1.44 -24.16 6.58
CA VAL A 160 1.94 -24.62 7.88
C VAL A 160 1.38 -23.73 8.97
N ASN A 161 1.23 -24.28 10.17
CA ASN A 161 0.88 -23.52 11.35
C ASN A 161 2.12 -23.39 12.23
N VAL A 162 2.56 -22.15 12.42
CA VAL A 162 3.63 -21.81 13.35
C VAL A 162 2.99 -21.10 14.54
N ALA A 163 3.24 -21.59 15.76
CA ALA A 163 2.71 -20.95 16.95
C ALA A 163 3.39 -19.59 17.14
N PHE A 164 2.66 -18.62 17.68
CA PHE A 164 3.21 -17.27 17.86
C PHE A 164 4.41 -17.26 18.80
N GLU A 165 4.40 -18.12 19.83
CA GLU A 165 5.54 -18.30 20.74
C GLU A 165 6.81 -18.83 20.08
N ASP A 166 6.69 -19.49 18.93
CA ASP A 166 7.81 -20.07 18.19
C ASP A 166 8.41 -19.07 17.19
N MET A 167 7.75 -17.93 16.94
CA MET A 167 8.24 -16.88 16.05
C MET A 167 9.28 -16.02 16.77
N LEU A 168 10.47 -15.89 16.21
CA LEU A 168 11.48 -14.96 16.73
C LEU A 168 11.13 -13.52 16.32
N PRO A 169 10.76 -12.61 17.25
CA PRO A 169 10.30 -11.26 16.90
C PRO A 169 11.41 -10.36 16.35
N ASP A 170 12.66 -10.61 16.77
CA ASP A 170 13.82 -9.81 16.40
C ASP A 170 14.31 -10.11 14.96
N ASP A 171 13.85 -11.21 14.36
CA ASP A 171 14.21 -11.68 13.02
C ASP A 171 13.03 -11.58 12.02
N GLN A 172 12.17 -10.57 12.20
CA GLN A 172 11.02 -10.34 11.32
C GLN A 172 11.29 -9.24 10.29
N TYR A 173 11.17 -9.61 9.02
CA TYR A 173 11.35 -8.71 7.90
C TYR A 173 10.04 -8.53 7.15
N PHE A 174 9.75 -7.28 6.79
CA PHE A 174 8.58 -6.90 6.03
C PHE A 174 8.96 -6.68 4.57
N ILE A 175 8.34 -7.45 3.70
CA ILE A 175 8.54 -7.43 2.26
C ILE A 175 7.34 -6.73 1.63
N ARG A 176 7.55 -5.52 1.11
CA ARG A 176 6.55 -4.80 0.32
C ARG A 176 6.70 -5.19 -1.14
N LEU A 177 5.85 -6.09 -1.60
CA LEU A 177 5.80 -6.51 -2.99
C LEU A 177 5.17 -5.41 -3.84
N LEU A 178 5.75 -5.18 -5.03
CA LEU A 178 5.36 -4.13 -5.97
C LEU A 178 4.97 -4.75 -7.32
N SER A 179 3.94 -4.17 -7.93
CA SER A 179 3.37 -4.67 -9.18
C SER A 179 3.14 -3.56 -10.20
N PRO A 180 3.44 -3.79 -11.49
CA PRO A 180 3.06 -2.90 -12.57
C PRO A 180 1.54 -2.85 -12.79
N ASP A 181 0.79 -3.87 -12.34
CA ASP A 181 -0.66 -3.92 -12.44
C ASP A 181 -1.33 -3.00 -11.39
N TYR A 182 -0.62 -2.73 -10.29
CA TYR A 182 -1.06 -1.83 -9.21
C TYR A 182 0.04 -0.84 -8.76
N PRO A 183 0.52 0.07 -9.63
CA PRO A 183 1.70 0.93 -9.40
C PRO A 183 1.67 1.84 -8.17
N GLY A 184 0.51 2.15 -7.60
CA GLY A 184 0.40 2.97 -6.39
C GLY A 184 0.09 2.17 -5.13
N LEU A 185 0.11 0.84 -5.20
CA LEU A 185 -0.15 -0.07 -4.10
C LEU A 185 1.05 -0.98 -3.85
N TYR A 186 1.15 -1.49 -2.64
CA TYR A 186 2.04 -2.61 -2.31
C TYR A 186 1.28 -3.67 -1.52
N TYR A 187 1.74 -4.91 -1.67
CA TYR A 187 1.23 -6.07 -0.93
C TYR A 187 2.27 -6.46 0.13
N ILE A 188 1.88 -6.59 1.39
CA ILE A 188 2.80 -6.90 2.50
C ILE A 188 2.90 -8.42 2.68
N VAL A 189 4.13 -8.90 2.77
CA VAL A 189 4.49 -10.24 3.22
C VAL A 189 5.48 -10.12 4.37
N ILE A 190 5.40 -11.02 5.34
CA ILE A 190 6.34 -11.08 6.47
C ILE A 190 7.23 -12.30 6.25
N PHE A 191 8.54 -12.10 6.33
CA PHE A 191 9.51 -13.18 6.48
C PHE A 191 9.92 -13.26 7.96
N PHE A 192 10.04 -14.47 8.49
CA PHE A 192 10.52 -14.69 9.86
C PHE A 192 11.17 -16.06 10.00
N THR A 193 12.00 -16.23 11.01
CA THR A 193 12.53 -17.52 11.44
C THR A 193 11.87 -18.00 12.73
N ASP A 194 11.71 -19.31 12.89
CA ASP A 194 11.27 -19.90 14.15
C ASP A 194 12.44 -20.15 15.12
N ILE A 195 12.13 -20.61 16.33
CA ILE A 195 13.13 -20.98 17.35
C ILE A 195 14.11 -22.10 16.91
N ASN A 196 13.81 -22.85 15.85
CA ASN A 196 14.66 -23.88 15.29
C ASN A 196 15.53 -23.35 14.12
N GLY A 197 15.33 -22.10 13.72
CA GLY A 197 16.00 -21.47 12.58
C GLY A 197 15.34 -21.76 11.24
N GLU A 198 14.15 -22.35 11.20
CA GLU A 198 13.41 -22.59 9.95
C GLU A 198 12.76 -21.29 9.48
N ALA A 199 12.88 -21.01 8.18
CA ALA A 199 12.44 -19.75 7.58
C ALA A 199 11.05 -19.86 6.95
N TYR A 200 10.23 -18.83 7.15
CA TYR A 200 8.83 -18.82 6.76
C TYR A 200 8.44 -17.52 6.05
N LEU A 201 7.41 -17.60 5.20
CA LEU A 201 6.70 -16.46 4.62
C LEU A 201 5.26 -16.45 5.12
N ARG A 202 4.75 -15.28 5.48
CA ARG A 202 3.39 -15.09 5.99
C ARG A 202 2.66 -13.91 5.37
N ILE A 203 1.40 -14.16 5.02
CA ILE A 203 0.40 -13.14 4.71
C ILE A 203 -0.51 -13.03 5.93
N ARG A 204 -0.49 -11.87 6.60
CA ARG A 204 -1.13 -11.72 7.92
C ARG A 204 -2.65 -11.62 7.83
N GLY A 205 -3.17 -10.89 6.86
CA GLY A 205 -4.61 -10.72 6.67
C GLY A 205 -5.31 -12.02 6.28
N GLU A 206 -4.64 -12.87 5.51
CA GLU A 206 -5.21 -14.15 5.04
C GLU A 206 -4.87 -15.35 5.94
N ASP A 207 -4.09 -15.16 7.01
CA ASP A 207 -3.54 -16.20 7.89
C ASP A 207 -2.88 -17.37 7.13
N ILE A 208 -2.13 -17.03 6.08
CA ILE A 208 -1.36 -17.98 5.28
C ILE A 208 0.09 -17.93 5.76
N THR A 209 0.62 -19.08 6.17
CA THR A 209 2.05 -19.26 6.44
C THR A 209 2.57 -20.45 5.64
N VAL A 210 3.74 -20.31 5.02
CA VAL A 210 4.41 -21.34 4.21
C VAL A 210 5.90 -21.32 4.49
N LEU A 211 6.60 -22.40 4.18
CA LEU A 211 8.07 -22.42 4.21
C LEU A 211 8.63 -21.43 3.19
N ALA A 212 9.67 -20.70 3.59
CA ALA A 212 10.40 -19.84 2.68
C ALA A 212 11.26 -20.70 1.74
N PRO A 213 11.26 -20.44 0.42
CA PRO A 213 12.20 -21.08 -0.48
C PRO A 213 13.66 -20.73 -0.14
N ASP A 214 14.60 -21.66 -0.34
CA ASP A 214 16.04 -21.46 -0.04
C ASP A 214 16.60 -20.15 -0.61
N ILE A 215 16.24 -19.78 -1.85
CA ILE A 215 16.71 -18.54 -2.47
C ILE A 215 16.23 -17.28 -1.73
N VAL A 216 15.07 -17.35 -1.08
CA VAL A 216 14.54 -16.28 -0.24
C VAL A 216 15.24 -16.30 1.10
N GLU A 217 15.39 -17.45 1.75
CA GLU A 217 16.12 -17.59 3.01
C GLU A 217 17.54 -17.03 2.91
N LEU A 218 18.32 -17.48 1.91
CA LEU A 218 19.66 -16.98 1.65
C LEU A 218 19.69 -15.46 1.47
N LYS A 219 18.70 -14.89 0.76
CA LYS A 219 18.62 -13.44 0.56
C LYS A 219 18.34 -12.68 1.85
N MET A 220 17.56 -13.27 2.77
CA MET A 220 17.12 -12.60 3.98
C MET A 220 18.10 -12.77 5.15
N ILE A 221 18.89 -13.85 5.16
CA ILE A 221 19.78 -14.21 6.27
C ILE A 221 21.26 -14.02 5.94
N ASP A 222 21.73 -14.31 4.72
CA ASP A 222 23.17 -14.36 4.39
C ASP A 222 23.77 -13.04 3.86
N ASP A 223 22.99 -11.96 3.76
CA ASP A 223 23.48 -10.66 3.24
C ASP A 223 24.08 -9.72 4.33
N ASP A 224 24.40 -10.28 5.52
CA ASP A 224 25.14 -9.63 6.62
C ASP A 224 26.68 -9.78 6.52
#